data_AF-A0A7C1UPQ2-F1
#
_entry.id   AF-A0A7C1UPQ2-F1
#
_cell.length_a   1.000
_cell.length_b   1.000
_cell.length_c   1.000
_cell.angle_alpha   90.00
_cell.angle_beta   90.00
_cell.angle_gamma   90.00
#
_symmetry.space_group_name_H-M   'P 1'
#
loop_
_entity.id
_entity.type
_entity.pdbx_description
1 polymer ?
#
loop_
_entity_poly.entity_id
_entity_poly.type
_entity_poly.pdbx_seq_one_letter_code
_entity_poly.pdbx_strand_id
1 'polypeptide(L)' 'AYDAYSFKILPTLGRMVAGDEDSYRYLAESIRRFPGQDDFKAMIEDAGLEQAAYRNLSGGIAAIHSAWRI' A
#
# COMPACT_ATOMS: atom_id res chain seq x y z
N ALA A 1 -15.73 3.56 2.49
CA ALA A 1 -15.21 4.50 3.51
C ALA A 1 -13.67 4.54 3.48
N TYR A 2 -13.07 4.84 2.31
CA TYR A 2 -11.61 4.86 2.13
C TYR A 2 -11.10 6.05 1.30
N ASP A 3 -11.98 6.95 0.87
CA ASP A 3 -11.58 8.14 0.10
C ASP A 3 -11.10 9.30 1.00
N ALA A 4 -11.50 9.31 2.28
CA ALA A 4 -11.28 10.46 3.16
C ALA A 4 -9.85 10.56 3.75
N TYR A 5 -9.13 9.44 3.87
CA TYR A 5 -7.76 9.45 4.42
C TYR A 5 -6.74 9.87 3.34
N SER A 6 -6.92 9.33 2.13
CA SER A 6 -6.07 9.59 0.95
C SER A 6 -6.14 11.04 0.47
N PHE A 7 -7.31 11.70 0.58
CA PHE A 7 -7.50 13.05 0.04
C PHE A 7 -6.98 14.19 0.92
N LYS A 8 -6.79 13.98 2.23
CA LYS A 8 -6.40 15.08 3.15
C LYS A 8 -4.97 15.00 3.67
N ILE A 9 -4.44 13.82 3.93
CA ILE A 9 -3.17 13.71 4.65
C ILE A 9 -1.98 13.87 3.70
N LEU A 10 -2.00 13.21 2.55
CA LEU A 10 -0.90 13.27 1.57
C LEU A 10 -0.67 14.68 0.99
N PRO A 11 -1.70 15.45 0.55
CA PRO A 11 -1.48 16.79 -0.02
C PRO A 11 -1.08 17.84 1.02
N THR A 12 -1.34 17.60 2.31
CA THR A 12 -1.02 18.54 3.40
C THR A 12 0.39 18.31 3.91
N LEU A 13 0.84 17.06 3.99
CA LEU A 13 2.22 16.70 4.32
C LEU A 13 3.21 17.15 3.22
N GLY A 14 2.87 16.95 1.94
CA GLY A 14 3.71 17.42 0.83
C GLY A 14 3.94 18.94 0.80
N ARG A 15 2.99 19.73 1.31
CA ARG A 15 3.14 21.20 1.42
C ARG A 15 3.98 21.65 2.63
N MET A 16 4.18 20.79 3.63
CA MET A 16 4.93 21.13 4.86
C MET A 16 6.43 20.78 4.78
N VAL A 17 6.84 19.86 3.90
CA VAL A 17 8.23 19.38 3.82
C VAL A 17 8.97 20.07 2.68
N ALA A 18 9.32 21.35 2.89
CA ALA A 18 10.00 22.22 1.92
C ALA A 18 11.49 21.88 1.68
N GLY A 19 11.87 20.60 1.64
CA GLY A 19 13.27 20.17 1.48
C GLY A 19 13.50 18.82 0.82
N ASP A 20 12.44 18.02 0.59
CA ASP A 20 12.52 16.72 -0.10
C ASP A 20 11.16 16.35 -0.72
N GLU A 21 10.59 17.30 -1.46
CA GLU A 21 9.26 17.18 -2.06
C GLU A 21 9.17 15.96 -2.99
N ASP A 22 10.23 15.69 -3.75
CA ASP A 22 10.27 14.59 -4.72
C ASP A 22 10.20 13.22 -4.05
N SER A 23 10.90 13.01 -2.93
CA SER A 23 10.84 11.72 -2.21
C SER A 23 9.46 11.48 -1.58
N TYR A 24 8.83 12.52 -1.02
CA TYR A 24 7.47 12.40 -0.46
C TYR A 24 6.40 12.26 -1.53
N ARG A 25 6.58 12.91 -2.69
CA ARG A 25 5.74 12.73 -3.87
C ARG A 25 5.84 11.29 -4.36
N TYR A 26 7.04 10.75 -4.50
CA TYR A 26 7.25 9.35 -4.87
C TYR A 26 6.60 8.39 -3.88
N LEU A 27 6.73 8.64 -2.57
CA LEU A 27 6.07 7.84 -1.54
C LEU A 27 4.54 7.85 -1.72
N ALA A 28 3.93 9.02 -1.87
CA ALA A 28 2.49 9.14 -2.06
C ALA A 28 2.01 8.44 -3.35
N GLU A 29 2.75 8.62 -4.45
CA GLU A 29 2.43 8.00 -5.74
C GLU A 29 2.59 6.48 -5.71
N SER A 30 3.66 5.97 -5.10
CA SER A 30 3.91 4.53 -4.98
C SER A 30 2.86 3.83 -4.13
N ILE A 31 2.47 4.41 -2.98
CA ILE A 31 1.37 3.88 -2.15
C ILE A 31 0.07 3.82 -2.96
N ARG A 32 -0.23 4.84 -3.77
CA ARG A 32 -1.46 4.90 -4.57
C ARG A 32 -1.46 3.90 -5.74
N ARG A 33 -0.30 3.60 -6.32
CA ARG A 33 -0.15 2.66 -7.43
C ARG A 33 -0.05 1.21 -6.97
N PHE A 34 0.29 0.98 -5.69
CA PHE A 34 0.39 -0.36 -5.15
C PHE A 34 -0.97 -1.08 -5.19
N PRO A 35 -1.02 -2.35 -5.62
CA PRO A 35 -2.26 -3.11 -5.70
C PRO A 35 -2.97 -3.24 -4.34
N GLY A 36 -4.29 -3.39 -4.36
CA GLY A 36 -5.07 -3.70 -3.17
C GLY A 36 -4.68 -5.06 -2.57
N GLN A 37 -5.11 -5.34 -1.33
CA GLN A 37 -4.67 -6.54 -0.62
C GLN A 37 -5.06 -7.83 -1.34
N ASP A 38 -6.28 -7.90 -1.87
CA ASP A 38 -6.78 -9.06 -2.62
C ASP A 38 -6.09 -9.21 -3.98
N ASP A 39 -5.89 -8.10 -4.71
CA ASP A 39 -5.18 -8.10 -5.99
C ASP A 39 -3.73 -8.54 -5.82
N PHE A 40 -3.05 -8.03 -4.79
CA PHE A 40 -1.67 -8.40 -4.50
C PHE A 40 -1.55 -9.85 -4.04
N LYS A 41 -2.54 -10.35 -3.27
CA LYS A 41 -2.63 -11.77 -2.94
C LYS A 41 -2.75 -12.62 -4.20
N ALA A 42 -3.60 -12.24 -5.15
CA ALA A 42 -3.72 -12.95 -6.43
C ALA A 42 -2.40 -12.93 -7.22
N MET A 43 -1.69 -11.80 -7.23
CA MET A 43 -0.35 -11.73 -7.84
C MET A 43 0.67 -12.68 -7.20
N ILE A 44 0.59 -12.90 -5.88
CA ILE A 44 1.42 -13.87 -5.15
C ILE A 44 1.06 -15.29 -5.57
N GLU A 45 -0.23 -15.59 -5.71
CA GLU A 45 -0.73 -16.90 -6.15
C GLU A 45 -0.33 -17.19 -7.61
N ASP A 46 -0.43 -16.20 -8.50
CA ASP A 46 0.00 -16.28 -9.91
C ASP A 46 1.51 -16.49 -10.05
N ALA A 47 2.30 -16.05 -9.07
CA ALA A 47 3.74 -16.31 -9.00
C ALA A 47 4.07 -17.76 -8.58
N GLY A 48 3.07 -18.60 -8.32
CA GLY A 48 3.23 -20.02 -7.98
C GLY A 48 3.50 -20.28 -6.50
N LEU A 49 3.21 -19.31 -5.62
CA LEU A 49 3.16 -19.52 -4.18
C LEU A 49 1.74 -19.92 -3.78
N GLU A 50 1.62 -20.84 -2.84
CA GLU A 50 0.34 -21.35 -2.38
C GLU A 50 -0.01 -20.81 -0.99
N GLN A 51 -1.27 -20.99 -0.59
CA GLN A 51 -1.80 -20.60 0.73
C GLN A 51 -1.54 -19.12 1.05
N ALA A 52 -1.63 -18.26 0.03
CA ALA A 52 -1.45 -16.83 0.22
C ALA A 52 -2.55 -16.28 1.15
N ALA A 53 -2.14 -15.48 2.13
CA ALA A 53 -3.04 -14.79 3.03
C ALA A 53 -2.45 -13.42 3.38
N TYR A 54 -3.31 -12.51 3.82
CA TYR A 54 -2.86 -11.22 4.34
C TYR A 54 -3.55 -10.86 5.64
N ARG A 55 -2.88 -10.03 6.43
CA ARG A 55 -3.43 -9.42 7.64
C ARG A 55 -3.27 -7.91 7.59
N ASN A 56 -4.40 -7.22 7.69
CA ASN A 56 -4.43 -5.76 7.77
C ASN A 56 -3.89 -5.27 9.12
N LEU A 57 -3.09 -4.21 9.05
CA LEU A 57 -2.59 -3.45 10.18
C LEU A 57 -3.20 -2.05 10.14
N SER A 58 -3.44 -1.47 11.32
CA SER A 58 -3.93 -0.09 11.46
C SER A 58 -5.16 0.22 10.58
N GLY A 59 -6.11 -0.72 10.50
CA GLY A 59 -7.34 -0.54 9.70
C GLY A 59 -7.15 -0.62 8.18
N GLY A 60 -6.03 -1.18 7.70
CA GLY A 60 -5.76 -1.38 6.27
C GLY A 60 -4.72 -0.43 5.67
N ILE A 61 -4.15 0.49 6.47
CA ILE A 61 -3.06 1.38 6.04
C ILE A 61 -1.85 0.58 5.56
N ALA A 62 -1.57 -0.56 6.20
CA ALA A 62 -0.55 -1.50 5.80
C ALA A 62 -1.09 -2.93 5.94
N ALA A 63 -0.47 -3.89 5.26
CA ALA A 63 -0.80 -5.31 5.38
C ALA A 63 0.49 -6.15 5.39
N ILE A 64 0.44 -7.28 6.09
CA ILE A 64 1.45 -8.34 5.99
C ILE A 64 0.88 -9.44 5.11
N HIS A 65 1.53 -9.74 4.00
CA HIS A 65 1.21 -10.90 3.15
C HIS A 65 2.15 -12.06 3.48
N SER A 66 1.60 -13.27 3.55
CA SER A 66 2.34 -14.52 3.80
C SER A 66 1.88 -15.59 2.82
N ALA A 67 2.83 -16.32 2.25
CA ALA A 67 2.58 -17.47 1.37
C ALA A 67 3.78 -18.43 1.42
N TRP A 68 3.59 -19.68 1.00
CA TRP A 68 4.66 -20.68 0.96
C TRP A 68 4.54 -21.57 -0.27
N ARG A 69 5.67 -22.15 -0.68
CA ARG A 69 5.70 -23.16 -1.74
C ARG A 69 5.49 -24.54 -1.11
N ILE A 70 4.58 -25.33 -1.67
CA ILE A 70 4.36 -26.73 -1.31
C ILE A 70 5.26 -27.63 -2.17
#